data_AF-A0A6S6M2U6-F1
#
_entry.id   AF-A0A6S6M2U6-F1
#
_cell.length_a   1.000
_cell.length_b   1.000
_cell.length_c   1.000
_cell.angle_alpha   90.00
_cell.angle_beta   90.00
_cell.angle_gamma   90.00
#
_symmetry.space_group_name_H-M   'P 1'
#
loop_
_entity.id
_entity.type
_entity.pdbx_description
1 polymer ?
#
loop_
_entity_poly.entity_id
_entity_poly.type
_entity_poly.pdbx_seq_one_letter_code
_entity_poly.pdbx_strand_id
1 'polypeptide(L)'
;MYAQNEEVLDTSLCYMALGVSISDSPQRIQETYERLVRKYKAEFNSLDPSIKEAAREQLEIIERMYHTITCSVSYASKAKDQKMEGSATSKAPAERRITSNLTNCPSCSAPVSKSAHTCPFCKAALLSPWKKFQREYLTMTNLLRFLIATVSISLVAALVQNNFMR
;
A
#
# COMPACT_ATOMS: atom_id res chain seq x y z
N MET A 1 -24.30 6.41 4.30
CA MET A 1 -23.03 5.66 4.11
C MET A 1 -23.19 4.18 4.51
N TYR A 2 -24.22 3.48 4.00
CA TYR A 2 -24.47 2.07 4.35
C TYR A 2 -24.36 1.11 3.14
N ALA A 3 -24.52 1.61 1.91
CA ALA A 3 -24.47 0.78 0.70
C ALA A 3 -23.08 0.20 0.36
N GLN A 4 -21.99 0.87 0.74
CA GLN A 4 -20.63 0.40 0.41
C GLN A 4 -20.17 -0.81 1.23
N ASN A 5 -20.76 -1.07 2.40
CA ASN A 5 -20.34 -2.18 3.25
C ASN A 5 -21.03 -3.49 2.90
N GLU A 6 -22.21 -3.43 2.26
CA GLU A 6 -22.99 -4.62 1.88
C GLU A 6 -22.38 -5.30 0.64
N GLU A 7 -21.98 -4.53 -0.39
CA GLU A 7 -21.31 -5.05 -1.60
C GLU A 7 -19.91 -5.64 -1.33
N VAL A 8 -19.16 -5.06 -0.39
CA VAL A 8 -17.80 -5.52 -0.06
C VAL A 8 -17.84 -6.85 0.70
N LEU A 9 -18.89 -7.08 1.50
CA LEU A 9 -19.09 -8.33 2.22
C LEU A 9 -19.47 -9.48 1.27
N ASP A 10 -20.23 -9.21 0.22
CA ASP A 10 -20.66 -10.21 -0.77
C ASP A 10 -19.52 -10.63 -1.72
N THR A 11 -18.70 -9.65 -2.16
CA THR A 11 -17.57 -9.95 -3.06
C THR A 11 -16.49 -10.79 -2.36
N SER A 12 -16.14 -10.45 -1.10
CA SER A 12 -15.14 -11.22 -0.35
C SER A 12 -15.58 -12.66 -0.12
N LEU A 13 -16.88 -12.89 0.08
CA LEU A 13 -17.44 -14.23 0.22
C LEU A 13 -17.31 -15.01 -1.09
N CYS A 14 -17.57 -14.37 -2.23
CA CYS A 14 -17.41 -14.97 -3.56
C CYS A 14 -15.97 -15.44 -3.82
N TYR A 15 -14.96 -14.65 -3.44
CA TYR A 15 -13.55 -15.07 -3.54
C TYR A 15 -13.30 -16.33 -2.73
N MET A 16 -13.72 -16.34 -1.46
CA MET A 16 -13.52 -17.45 -0.54
C MET A 16 -14.24 -18.73 -1.00
N ALA A 17 -15.49 -18.60 -1.45
CA ALA A 17 -16.32 -19.71 -1.93
C ALA A 17 -15.77 -20.36 -3.21
N LEU A 18 -15.14 -19.56 -4.09
CA LEU A 18 -14.44 -20.06 -5.28
C LEU A 18 -13.03 -20.60 -4.97
N GLY A 19 -12.57 -20.50 -3.71
CA GLY A 19 -11.24 -20.95 -3.30
C GLY A 19 -10.09 -20.08 -3.84
N VAL A 20 -10.38 -18.81 -4.12
CA VAL A 20 -9.40 -17.82 -4.60
C VAL A 20 -9.26 -16.67 -3.60
N SER A 21 -8.13 -15.98 -3.64
CA SER A 21 -7.88 -14.82 -2.80
C SER A 21 -8.16 -13.51 -3.54
N ILE A 22 -8.62 -12.48 -2.82
CA ILE A 22 -8.66 -11.10 -3.33
C ILE A 22 -7.26 -10.66 -3.79
N SER A 23 -6.18 -11.24 -3.24
CA SER A 23 -4.79 -10.97 -3.64
C SER A 23 -4.32 -11.71 -4.91
N ASP A 24 -5.09 -12.67 -5.44
CA ASP A 24 -4.71 -13.42 -6.64
C ASP A 24 -4.73 -12.57 -7.91
N SER A 25 -3.97 -13.00 -8.92
CA SER A 25 -3.95 -12.35 -10.23
C SER A 25 -5.23 -12.67 -11.01
N PRO A 26 -5.71 -11.75 -11.87
CA PRO A 26 -6.84 -12.01 -12.78
C PRO A 26 -6.72 -13.34 -13.54
N GLN A 27 -5.52 -13.67 -14.02
CA GLN A 27 -5.26 -14.95 -14.71
C GLN A 27 -5.50 -16.16 -13.79
N ARG A 28 -4.98 -16.15 -12.56
CA ARG A 28 -5.16 -17.26 -11.61
C ARG A 28 -6.63 -17.44 -11.23
N ILE A 29 -7.36 -16.33 -11.08
CA ILE A 29 -8.80 -16.34 -10.81
C ILE A 29 -9.55 -16.98 -12.00
N GLN A 30 -9.24 -16.54 -13.22
CA GLN A 30 -9.83 -17.09 -14.45
C GLN A 30 -9.51 -18.58 -14.62
N GLU A 31 -8.27 -19.01 -14.44
CA GLU A 31 -7.87 -20.42 -14.53
C GLU A 31 -8.61 -21.31 -13.51
N THR A 32 -8.83 -20.78 -12.30
CA THR A 32 -9.56 -21.49 -11.25
C THR A 32 -11.04 -21.63 -11.63
N TYR A 33 -11.66 -20.55 -12.12
CA TYR A 33 -13.01 -20.60 -12.67
C TYR A 33 -13.14 -21.61 -13.81
N GLU A 34 -12.25 -21.57 -14.81
CA GLU A 34 -12.28 -22.49 -15.94
C GLU A 34 -12.06 -23.96 -15.53
N ARG A 35 -11.26 -24.20 -14.48
CA ARG A 35 -11.09 -25.54 -13.91
C ARG A 35 -12.38 -26.05 -13.28
N LEU A 36 -13.07 -25.21 -12.50
CA LEU A 36 -14.35 -25.55 -11.87
C LEU A 36 -15.43 -25.82 -12.93
N VAL A 37 -15.55 -24.93 -13.92
CA VAL A 37 -16.49 -25.11 -15.03
C VAL A 37 -16.25 -26.42 -15.77
N ARG A 38 -14.99 -26.77 -16.06
CA ARG A 38 -14.66 -28.07 -16.70
C ARG A 38 -15.07 -29.26 -15.84
N LYS A 39 -14.87 -29.17 -14.53
CA LYS A 39 -15.25 -30.24 -13.59
C LYS A 39 -16.76 -30.51 -13.64
N TYR A 40 -17.58 -29.47 -13.45
CA TYR A 40 -19.04 -29.63 -13.45
C TYR A 40 -19.60 -29.97 -14.85
N LYS A 41 -19.00 -29.46 -15.92
CA LYS A 41 -19.38 -29.88 -17.29
C LYS A 41 -19.08 -31.35 -17.54
N ALA A 42 -18.05 -31.94 -16.94
CA ALA A 42 -17.80 -33.37 -17.05
C ALA A 42 -18.87 -34.21 -16.36
N GLU A 43 -19.44 -33.71 -15.26
CA GLU A 43 -20.54 -34.35 -14.51
C GLU A 43 -21.85 -34.41 -15.32
N PHE A 44 -22.02 -33.59 -16.35
CA PHE A 44 -23.17 -33.66 -17.27
C PHE A 44 -23.23 -34.98 -18.06
N ASN A 45 -22.10 -35.66 -18.22
CA ASN A 45 -22.03 -36.98 -18.85
C ASN A 45 -22.39 -38.13 -17.91
N SER A 46 -22.74 -37.85 -16.65
CA SER A 46 -23.22 -38.86 -15.71
C SER A 46 -24.45 -39.59 -16.25
N LEU A 47 -24.66 -40.84 -15.84
CA LEU A 47 -25.91 -41.57 -16.14
C LEU A 47 -27.03 -41.18 -15.15
N ASP A 48 -26.66 -40.61 -14.01
CA ASP A 48 -27.59 -40.20 -12.96
C ASP A 48 -28.15 -38.79 -13.22
N PRO A 49 -29.48 -38.62 -13.37
CA PRO A 49 -30.10 -37.32 -13.57
C PRO A 49 -29.95 -36.37 -12.37
N SER A 50 -29.90 -36.88 -11.14
CA SER A 50 -29.71 -36.06 -9.93
C SER A 50 -28.35 -35.35 -9.95
N ILE A 51 -27.30 -36.07 -10.38
CA ILE A 51 -25.95 -35.51 -10.49
C ILE A 51 -25.92 -34.41 -11.56
N LYS A 52 -26.67 -34.56 -12.65
CA LYS A 52 -26.74 -33.54 -13.71
C LYS A 52 -27.40 -32.26 -13.23
N GLU A 53 -28.52 -32.38 -12.50
CA GLU A 53 -29.23 -31.23 -11.96
C GLU A 53 -28.39 -30.49 -10.93
N ALA A 54 -27.80 -31.22 -9.98
CA ALA A 54 -26.89 -30.63 -8.99
C ALA A 54 -25.68 -29.94 -9.65
N ALA A 55 -25.07 -30.56 -10.67
CA ALA A 55 -23.96 -29.97 -11.40
C ALA A 55 -24.36 -28.68 -12.13
N ARG A 56 -25.59 -28.59 -12.66
CA ARG A 56 -26.10 -27.36 -13.30
C ARG A 56 -26.29 -26.24 -12.29
N GLU A 57 -26.92 -26.53 -11.16
CA GLU A 57 -27.10 -25.54 -10.08
C GLU A 57 -25.76 -25.01 -9.58
N GLN A 58 -24.78 -25.90 -9.35
CA GLN A 58 -23.44 -25.49 -8.92
C GLN A 58 -22.73 -24.63 -9.98
N LEU A 59 -22.90 -24.96 -11.27
CA LEU A 59 -22.34 -24.16 -12.37
C LEU A 59 -22.90 -22.74 -12.36
N GLU A 60 -24.22 -22.57 -12.19
CA GLU A 60 -24.86 -21.25 -12.13
C GLU A 60 -24.37 -20.41 -10.95
N ILE A 61 -24.17 -21.03 -9.78
CA ILE A 61 -23.63 -20.35 -8.60
C ILE A 61 -22.18 -19.91 -8.87
N ILE A 62 -21.35 -20.77 -9.46
CA ILE A 62 -19.95 -20.46 -9.81
C ILE A 62 -19.87 -19.32 -10.83
N GLU A 63 -20.71 -19.34 -11.87
CA GLU A 63 -20.79 -18.27 -12.86
C GLU A 63 -21.20 -16.93 -12.22
N ARG A 64 -22.17 -16.95 -11.31
CA ARG A 64 -22.59 -15.75 -10.56
C ARG A 64 -21.47 -15.21 -9.68
N MET A 65 -20.80 -16.07 -8.90
CA MET A 65 -19.69 -15.66 -8.03
C MET A 65 -18.53 -15.08 -8.85
N TYR A 66 -18.18 -15.70 -9.97
CA TYR A 66 -17.14 -15.20 -10.86
C TYR A 66 -17.52 -13.84 -11.46
N HIS A 67 -18.77 -13.69 -11.92
CA HIS A 67 -19.27 -12.41 -12.42
C HIS A 67 -19.15 -11.30 -11.36
N THR A 68 -19.62 -11.55 -10.12
CA THR A 68 -19.50 -10.60 -8.99
C THR A 68 -18.05 -10.19 -8.75
N ILE A 69 -17.12 -11.15 -8.77
CA ILE A 69 -15.68 -10.87 -8.66
C ILE A 69 -15.21 -9.95 -9.80
N THR A 70 -15.54 -10.28 -11.05
CA THR A 70 -15.06 -9.53 -12.22
C THR A 70 -15.62 -8.10 -12.31
N CYS A 71 -16.82 -7.88 -11.79
CA CYS A 71 -17.42 -6.54 -11.71
C CYS A 71 -16.90 -5.71 -10.52
N SER A 72 -16.18 -6.32 -9.58
CA SER A 72 -15.70 -5.61 -8.39
C SER A 72 -14.59 -4.62 -8.72
N VAL A 73 -14.53 -3.53 -7.94
CA VAL A 73 -13.47 -2.51 -8.03
C VAL A 73 -12.08 -3.12 -7.80
N SER A 74 -11.99 -4.10 -6.88
CA SER A 74 -10.75 -4.80 -6.57
C SER A 74 -10.17 -5.55 -7.77
N TYR A 75 -11.02 -6.24 -8.53
CA TYR A 75 -10.63 -6.95 -9.73
C TYR A 75 -10.28 -5.99 -10.87
N ALA A 76 -11.09 -4.94 -11.05
CA ALA A 76 -10.87 -3.93 -12.09
C ALA A 76 -9.53 -3.19 -11.93
N SER A 77 -9.10 -2.89 -10.69
CA SER A 77 -7.78 -2.30 -10.41
C SER A 77 -6.66 -3.21 -10.91
N LYS A 78 -6.71 -4.49 -10.56
CA LYS A 78 -5.67 -5.47 -10.92
C LYS A 78 -5.62 -5.78 -12.41
N ALA A 79 -6.77 -5.84 -13.05
CA ALA A 79 -6.84 -6.07 -14.49
C ALA A 79 -6.19 -4.91 -15.29
N LYS A 80 -6.27 -3.67 -14.77
CA LYS A 80 -5.56 -2.52 -15.35
C LYS A 80 -4.05 -2.62 -15.16
N ASP A 81 -3.60 -2.98 -13.95
CA ASP A 81 -2.17 -3.13 -13.64
C ASP A 81 -1.51 -4.19 -14.55
N GLN A 82 -2.19 -5.32 -14.82
CA GLN A 82 -1.69 -6.35 -15.75
C GLN A 82 -1.59 -5.88 -17.20
N LYS A 83 -2.57 -5.10 -17.68
CA LYS A 83 -2.52 -4.56 -19.06
C LYS A 83 -1.38 -3.55 -19.25
N MET A 84 -1.05 -2.79 -18.20
CA MET A 84 0.09 -1.88 -18.23
C MET A 84 1.44 -2.63 -18.22
N GLU A 85 1.54 -3.75 -17.52
CA GLU A 85 2.75 -4.59 -17.56
C GLU A 85 2.91 -5.35 -18.89
N GLY A 86 1.81 -5.78 -19.53
CA GLY A 86 1.84 -6.52 -20.81
C GLY A 86 2.19 -5.69 -22.06
N SER A 87 2.13 -4.36 -21.98
CA SER A 87 2.52 -3.45 -23.07
C SER A 87 4.00 -3.05 -23.04
N ALA A 88 4.74 -3.46 -22.01
CA ALA A 88 6.17 -3.15 -21.87
C ALA A 88 7.03 -4.33 -22.37
N THR A 89 6.99 -4.60 -23.66
CA THR A 89 7.93 -5.54 -24.27
C THR A 89 9.36 -4.97 -24.21
N SER A 90 10.26 -5.79 -23.68
CA SER A 90 11.72 -5.70 -23.72
C SER A 90 12.35 -4.41 -23.22
N LYS A 91 12.69 -4.37 -21.93
CA LYS A 91 14.04 -3.95 -21.52
C LYS A 91 14.56 -4.99 -20.53
N ALA A 92 15.86 -5.26 -20.64
CA ALA A 92 16.72 -6.07 -19.78
C ALA A 92 16.32 -6.03 -18.29
N PRO A 93 16.75 -6.96 -17.41
CA PRO A 93 16.39 -6.94 -16.00
C PRO A 93 16.87 -5.62 -15.37
N ALA A 94 16.00 -4.61 -15.46
CA ALA A 94 16.12 -3.38 -14.74
C ALA A 94 15.74 -3.82 -13.34
N GLU A 95 16.78 -4.11 -12.57
CA GLU A 95 16.80 -4.19 -11.13
C GLU A 95 15.66 -3.31 -10.61
N ARG A 96 14.51 -3.93 -10.34
CA ARG A 96 13.37 -3.27 -9.73
C ARG A 96 13.90 -2.93 -8.35
N ARG A 97 14.49 -1.74 -8.22
CA ARG A 97 14.70 -1.10 -6.93
C ARG A 97 13.30 -0.90 -6.39
N ILE A 98 12.80 -1.93 -5.72
CA ILE A 98 11.80 -1.80 -4.69
C ILE A 98 12.43 -0.77 -3.77
N THR A 99 12.04 0.49 -3.92
CA THR A 99 12.36 1.53 -2.95
C THR A 99 11.50 1.21 -1.74
N SER A 100 11.87 0.13 -1.05
CA SER A 100 11.24 -0.25 0.19
C SER A 100 11.43 0.96 1.09
N ASN A 101 10.35 1.68 1.36
CA ASN A 101 10.31 2.72 2.38
C ASN A 101 10.37 2.10 3.77
N LEU A 102 11.11 1.00 3.91
CA LEU A 102 11.39 0.28 5.13
C LEU A 102 12.81 0.66 5.54
N THR A 103 12.95 1.00 6.81
CA THR A 103 14.21 1.26 7.50
C THR A 103 14.24 0.37 8.72
N ASN A 104 15.43 -0.02 9.17
CA ASN A 104 15.55 -0.76 10.41
C ASN A 104 15.40 0.19 11.60
N CYS A 105 14.65 -0.23 12.61
CA CYS A 105 14.55 0.50 13.86
C CYS A 105 15.94 0.57 14.53
N PRO A 106 16.41 1.75 14.97
CA PRO A 106 17.73 1.88 15.60
C PRO A 106 17.83 1.21 16.98
N SER A 107 16.70 0.88 17.61
CA SER A 107 16.67 0.28 18.96
C SER A 107 16.57 -1.25 18.94
N CYS A 108 15.90 -1.84 17.95
CA CYS A 108 15.68 -3.29 17.89
C CYS A 108 15.94 -3.92 16.52
N SER A 109 16.44 -3.14 15.56
CA SER A 109 16.75 -3.56 14.17
C SER A 109 15.57 -4.14 13.37
N ALA A 110 14.35 -4.13 13.92
CA ALA A 110 13.17 -4.61 13.21
C ALA A 110 12.83 -3.69 12.03
N PRO A 111 12.35 -4.24 10.90
CA PRO A 111 11.97 -3.44 9.73
C PRO A 111 10.72 -2.60 10.05
N VAL A 112 10.82 -1.29 9.87
CA VAL A 112 9.77 -0.31 10.13
C VAL A 112 9.62 0.65 8.96
N SER A 113 8.41 1.10 8.68
CA SER A 113 8.19 2.13 7.65
C SER A 113 8.95 3.41 8.01
N LYS A 114 9.56 4.07 7.02
CA LYS A 114 10.20 5.40 7.17
C LYS A 114 9.25 6.46 7.71
N SER A 115 7.94 6.29 7.50
CA SER A 115 6.89 7.18 8.02
C SER A 115 6.42 6.82 9.43
N ALA A 116 6.85 5.69 10.00
CA ALA A 116 6.44 5.29 11.33
C ALA A 116 7.09 6.21 12.39
N HIS A 117 6.27 6.83 13.23
CA HIS A 117 6.74 7.65 14.36
C HIS A 117 7.18 6.83 15.57
N THR A 118 6.72 5.58 15.65
CA THR A 118 7.03 4.63 16.73
C THR A 118 7.29 3.26 16.13
N CYS A 119 8.25 2.54 16.70
CA CYS A 119 8.49 1.16 16.30
C CYS A 119 7.35 0.27 16.84
N PRO A 120 6.66 -0.53 16.01
CA PRO A 120 5.62 -1.44 16.48
C PRO A 120 6.17 -2.60 17.33
N PHE A 121 7.47 -2.89 17.23
CA PHE A 121 8.10 -4.01 17.93
C PHE A 121 8.61 -3.63 19.33
N CYS A 122 9.40 -2.56 19.44
CA CYS A 122 10.00 -2.15 20.72
C CYS A 122 9.37 -0.88 21.32
N LYS A 123 8.36 -0.30 20.64
CA LYS A 123 7.69 0.95 21.03
C LYS A 123 8.61 2.18 21.12
N ALA A 124 9.87 2.06 20.69
CA ALA A 124 10.80 3.18 20.66
C ALA A 124 10.32 4.27 19.67
N ALA A 125 10.45 5.54 20.06
CA ALA A 125 10.11 6.67 19.21
C ALA A 125 11.13 6.81 18.07
N LEU A 126 10.66 6.67 16.84
CA LEU A 126 11.44 6.85 15.62
C LEU A 126 11.36 8.33 15.25
N LEU A 127 12.25 9.12 15.83
CA LEU A 127 12.32 10.56 15.58
C LEU A 127 12.80 10.79 14.15
N SER A 128 11.98 11.45 13.33
CA SER A 128 12.36 11.90 11.98
C SER A 128 13.57 12.85 12.05
N PRO A 129 14.42 12.90 11.00
CA PRO A 129 15.58 13.81 10.95
C PRO A 129 15.23 15.27 11.28
N TRP A 130 14.01 15.69 10.95
CA TRP A 130 13.46 17.01 11.25
C TRP A 130 13.38 17.34 12.75
N LYS A 131 13.05 16.35 13.60
CA LYS A 131 13.01 16.52 15.06
C LYS A 131 14.41 16.56 15.68
N LYS A 132 15.40 15.91 15.07
CA LYS A 132 16.83 16.10 15.45
C LYS A 132 17.29 17.51 15.09
N PHE A 133 16.95 17.99 13.90
CA PHE A 133 17.29 19.34 13.44
C PHE A 133 16.67 20.45 14.31
N GLN A 134 15.40 20.32 14.71
CA GLN A 134 14.77 21.28 15.64
C GLN A 134 15.46 21.31 17.02
N ARG A 135 15.95 20.19 17.54
CA ARG A 135 16.62 20.18 18.85
C ARG A 135 18.01 20.83 18.80
N GLU A 136 18.69 20.77 17.67
CA GLU A 136 20.03 21.32 17.51
C GLU A 136 20.02 22.83 17.23
N TYR A 137 19.07 23.32 16.41
CA TYR A 137 19.01 24.72 16.01
C TYR A 137 17.98 25.58 16.76
N LEU A 138 16.91 24.99 17.30
CA LEU A 138 15.80 25.69 17.96
C LEU A 138 15.84 25.56 19.50
N THR A 139 17.02 25.26 20.07
CA THR A 139 17.25 25.42 21.50
C THR A 139 17.28 26.91 21.83
N MET A 140 16.47 27.35 22.81
CA MET A 140 16.35 28.76 23.23
C MET A 140 17.71 29.45 23.44
N THR A 141 18.73 28.68 23.82
CA THR A 141 20.12 29.13 24.02
C THR A 141 20.81 29.57 22.73
N ASN A 142 20.59 28.90 21.59
CA ASN A 142 21.17 29.29 20.30
C ASN A 142 20.47 30.52 19.72
N LEU A 143 19.14 30.61 19.86
CA LEU A 143 18.37 31.83 19.55
C LEU A 143 18.86 33.03 20.37
N LEU A 144 19.08 32.85 21.67
CA LEU A 144 19.61 33.89 22.54
C LEU A 144 21.02 34.35 22.10
N ARG A 145 21.90 33.42 21.73
CA ARG A 145 23.24 33.75 21.20
C ARG A 145 23.17 34.55 19.90
N PHE A 146 22.26 34.20 18.99
CA PHE A 146 22.04 34.98 17.76
C PHE A 146 21.56 36.39 18.06
N LEU A 147 20.62 36.57 19.00
CA LEU A 147 20.14 37.89 19.39
C LEU A 147 21.24 38.75 20.06
N ILE A 148 22.08 38.16 20.90
CA ILE A 148 23.21 38.88 21.51
C ILE A 148 24.21 39.30 20.43
N ALA A 149 24.51 38.41 19.48
CA ALA A 149 25.41 38.71 18.37
C ALA A 149 24.88 39.87 17.51
N THR A 150 23.60 39.86 17.13
CA THR A 150 23.02 40.93 16.30
C THR A 150 23.01 42.28 17.02
N VAL A 151 22.70 42.31 18.32
CA VAL A 151 22.76 43.55 19.12
C VAL A 151 24.20 44.06 19.22
N SER A 152 25.17 43.18 19.47
CA SER A 152 26.58 43.58 19.55
C SER A 152 27.13 44.13 18.23
N ILE A 153 26.79 43.52 17.09
CA ILE A 153 27.18 44.02 15.77
C ILE A 153 26.53 45.38 15.48
N SER A 154 25.26 45.54 15.82
CA SER A 154 24.54 46.81 15.63
C SER A 154 25.13 47.93 16.49
N LEU A 155 25.53 47.62 17.73
CA LEU A 155 26.20 48.56 18.61
C LEU A 155 27.56 48.99 18.07
N VAL A 156 28.37 48.04 17.57
CA VAL A 156 29.67 48.33 16.95
C VAL A 156 29.49 49.16 15.69
N ALA A 157 28.53 48.81 14.83
CA ALA A 157 28.24 49.59 13.62
C ALA A 157 27.81 51.03 13.94
N ALA A 158 26.95 51.21 14.94
CA ALA A 158 26.53 52.53 15.42
C ALA A 158 27.71 53.32 16.00
N LEU A 159 28.60 52.69 16.78
CA LEU A 159 29.80 53.34 17.31
C LEU A 159 30.78 53.72 16.20
N VAL A 160 30.96 52.88 15.17
CA VAL A 160 31.80 53.21 14.02
C VAL A 160 31.22 54.38 13.24
N GLN A 161 29.91 54.39 12.96
CA GLN A 161 29.25 55.51 12.30
C GLN A 161 29.38 56.81 13.11
N ASN A 162 29.23 56.74 14.43
CA ASN A 162 29.31 57.91 15.30
C ASN A 162 30.75 58.45 15.44
N ASN A 163 31.77 57.59 15.35
CA ASN A 163 33.17 58.02 15.29
C ASN A 163 33.60 58.54 13.91
N PHE A 164 32.93 58.13 12.83
CA PHE A 164 33.19 58.63 11.47
C PHE A 164 32.51 59.99 11.19
N MET A 165 31.44 60.32 11.92
CA MET A 165 30.65 61.56 11.78
C MET A 165 31.11 62.68 12.73
N ARG A 166 32.24 62.49 13.43
CA ARG A 166 32.86 63.45 14.34
C ARG A 166 34.21 63.89 13.77
#